data_AF-A0A9P9SUN2-F1
#
_entry.id   AF-A0A9P9SUN2-F1
#
_cell.length_a   1.000
_cell.length_b   1.000
_cell.length_c   1.000
_cell.angle_alpha   90.00
_cell.angle_beta   90.00
_cell.angle_gamma   90.00
#
_symmetry.space_group_name_H-M   'P 1'
#
loop_
_entity.id
_entity.type
_entity.pdbx_description
1 polymer ?
#
loop_
_entity_poly.entity_id
_entity_poly.type
_entity_poly.pdbx_seq_one_letter_code
_entity_poly.pdbx_strand_id
1 'polypeptide(L)'
;MGFAQYFQRTTPTSHTMNTSRNPTGVWPLFASNAVLTVLSLTNLALISSMVAWLLDQKHNVRSYRIEWPGNTAQLNVEPRNLWVDQGHESNGAAVYGFLLGIFGMITAWRLRRSERPLKSLTALAILQLLAILFTLSALIFVFVVTYQTTGQHIREPIASNNMGTNYPEFKWTPETWMKAVLNLPLADGAKRKQINDQVRNMVAWRWMLIPLLIADLGAFGLTVLAWLKQRRNSSIRANSADAMVEK
;
A
#
# COMPACT_ATOMS: atom_id res chain seq x y z
N MET A 1 75.32 -40.22 -21.10
CA MET A 1 74.83 -40.28 -19.70
C MET A 1 74.59 -38.86 -19.23
N GLY A 2 73.35 -38.52 -18.88
CA GLY A 2 72.97 -37.20 -18.39
C GLY A 2 71.53 -37.25 -17.90
N PHE A 3 71.35 -37.46 -16.60
CA PHE A 3 70.04 -37.46 -15.94
C PHE A 3 69.71 -36.03 -15.53
N ALA A 4 68.63 -35.47 -16.10
CA ALA A 4 68.05 -34.21 -15.61
C ALA A 4 67.05 -34.53 -14.49
N GLN A 5 67.33 -33.99 -13.29
CA GLN A 5 66.50 -34.10 -12.10
C GLN A 5 65.21 -33.28 -12.26
N TYR A 6 64.06 -33.96 -12.18
CA TYR A 6 62.74 -33.36 -12.11
C TYR A 6 62.53 -32.77 -10.71
N PHE A 7 62.52 -31.44 -10.58
CA PHE A 7 62.08 -30.77 -9.35
C PHE A 7 60.56 -30.81 -9.25
N GLN A 8 60.02 -31.65 -8.37
CA GLN A 8 58.61 -31.59 -7.95
C GLN A 8 58.40 -30.41 -7.02
N ARG A 9 57.72 -29.37 -7.52
CA ARG A 9 57.22 -28.25 -6.72
C ARG A 9 55.89 -28.65 -6.08
N THR A 10 55.90 -29.02 -4.80
CA THR A 10 54.69 -29.24 -4.02
C THR A 10 53.95 -27.92 -3.82
N THR A 11 52.78 -27.77 -4.43
CA THR A 11 51.87 -26.63 -4.20
C THR A 11 51.12 -26.87 -2.89
N PRO A 12 51.18 -25.96 -1.90
CA PRO A 12 50.36 -26.09 -0.70
C PRO A 12 48.89 -25.82 -1.06
N THR A 13 48.05 -26.85 -0.91
CA THR A 13 46.59 -26.70 -0.92
C THR A 13 46.16 -25.95 0.35
N SER A 14 46.09 -24.64 0.25
CA SER A 14 45.41 -23.81 1.24
C SER A 14 43.91 -24.09 1.17
N HIS A 15 43.43 -24.95 2.07
CA HIS A 15 42.00 -25.08 2.34
C HIS A 15 41.48 -23.74 2.86
N THR A 16 40.97 -22.91 1.95
CA THR A 16 40.18 -21.74 2.29
C THR A 16 38.87 -22.28 2.88
N MET A 17 38.79 -22.31 4.21
CA MET A 17 37.52 -22.51 4.90
C MET A 17 36.58 -21.39 4.48
N ASN A 18 35.70 -21.70 3.52
CA ASN A 18 34.53 -20.90 3.21
C ASN A 18 33.62 -20.93 4.43
N THR A 19 33.89 -20.04 5.38
CA THR A 19 32.90 -19.64 6.37
C THR A 19 31.75 -19.02 5.61
N SER A 20 30.73 -19.83 5.36
CA SER A 20 29.43 -19.42 4.83
C SER A 20 28.91 -18.26 5.68
N ARG A 21 29.17 -17.03 5.23
CA ARG A 21 28.55 -15.82 5.76
C ARG A 21 27.06 -15.94 5.47
N ASN A 22 26.32 -16.47 6.43
CA ASN A 22 24.86 -16.42 6.38
C ASN A 22 24.45 -14.95 6.14
N PRO A 23 23.75 -14.63 5.05
CA PRO A 23 23.35 -13.26 4.73
C PRO A 23 22.14 -12.91 5.61
N THR A 24 22.38 -12.74 6.91
CA THR A 24 21.35 -12.58 7.96
C THR A 24 20.43 -11.37 7.77
N GLY A 25 20.69 -10.49 6.80
CA GLY A 25 19.88 -9.30 6.51
C GLY A 25 19.00 -9.36 5.27
N VAL A 26 19.12 -10.39 4.42
CA VAL A 26 18.38 -10.44 3.13
C VAL A 26 16.94 -10.89 3.32
N TRP A 27 16.71 -11.92 4.13
CA TRP A 27 15.38 -12.48 4.34
C TRP A 27 14.42 -11.52 5.04
N PRO A 28 14.81 -10.76 6.08
CA PRO A 28 13.94 -9.73 6.66
C PRO A 28 13.52 -8.68 5.65
N LEU A 29 14.46 -8.19 4.81
CA LEU A 29 14.17 -7.21 3.76
C LEU A 29 13.21 -7.77 2.70
N PHE A 30 13.42 -9.02 2.28
CA PHE A 30 12.51 -9.67 1.34
C PHE A 30 11.10 -9.81 1.95
N ALA A 31 11.02 -10.31 3.17
CA ALA A 31 9.76 -10.54 3.86
C ALA A 31 8.96 -9.25 4.10
N SER A 32 9.61 -8.17 4.53
CA SER A 32 8.92 -6.89 4.76
C SER A 32 8.35 -6.30 3.48
N ASN A 33 9.08 -6.37 2.37
CA ASN A 33 8.60 -5.92 1.06
C ASN A 33 7.51 -6.84 0.48
N ALA A 34 7.53 -8.14 0.80
CA ALA A 34 6.44 -9.05 0.46
C ALA A 34 5.15 -8.69 1.22
N VAL A 35 5.25 -8.40 2.53
CA VAL A 35 4.13 -7.93 3.34
C VAL A 35 3.58 -6.61 2.79
N LEU A 36 4.45 -5.65 2.46
CA LEU A 36 4.05 -4.40 1.81
C LEU A 36 3.26 -4.67 0.52
N THR A 37 3.75 -5.56 -0.35
CA THR A 37 3.08 -5.95 -1.60
C THR A 37 1.68 -6.50 -1.35
N VAL A 38 1.53 -7.43 -0.40
CA VAL A 38 0.25 -8.07 -0.07
C VAL A 38 -0.75 -7.07 0.50
N LEU A 39 -0.33 -6.20 1.42
CA LEU A 39 -1.20 -5.18 2.01
C LEU A 39 -1.63 -4.13 0.98
N SER A 40 -0.69 -3.67 0.15
CA SER A 40 -0.98 -2.77 -0.97
C SER A 40 -1.99 -3.38 -1.95
N LEU A 41 -1.81 -4.64 -2.34
CA LEU A 41 -2.72 -5.33 -3.25
C LEU A 41 -4.11 -5.53 -2.63
N THR A 42 -4.16 -5.85 -1.33
CA THR A 42 -5.43 -5.96 -0.60
C THR A 42 -6.16 -4.62 -0.57
N ASN A 43 -5.44 -3.53 -0.29
CA ASN A 43 -6.02 -2.18 -0.30
C ASN A 43 -6.53 -1.79 -1.70
N LEU A 44 -5.75 -2.09 -2.74
CA LEU A 44 -6.12 -1.87 -4.13
C LEU A 44 -7.39 -2.67 -4.51
N ALA A 45 -7.50 -3.92 -4.07
CA ALA A 45 -8.67 -4.75 -4.32
C ALA A 45 -9.94 -4.19 -3.65
N LEU A 46 -9.83 -3.70 -2.41
CA LEU A 46 -10.95 -3.06 -1.70
C LEU A 46 -11.41 -1.78 -2.42
N ILE A 47 -10.48 -0.91 -2.81
CA ILE A 47 -10.79 0.32 -3.55
C ILE A 47 -11.41 -0.01 -4.91
N SER A 48 -10.85 -0.97 -5.64
CA SER A 48 -11.34 -1.36 -6.96
C SER A 48 -12.75 -1.93 -6.88
N SER A 49 -13.02 -2.79 -5.89
CA SER A 49 -14.37 -3.32 -5.63
C SER A 49 -15.35 -2.20 -5.31
N MET A 50 -14.94 -1.22 -4.50
CA MET A 50 -15.78 -0.07 -4.16
C MET A 50 -16.11 0.77 -5.40
N VAL A 51 -15.11 1.11 -6.22
CA VAL A 51 -15.31 1.91 -7.44
C VAL A 51 -16.21 1.17 -8.43
N ALA A 52 -15.97 -0.12 -8.65
CA ALA A 52 -16.81 -0.94 -9.53
C ALA A 52 -18.28 -0.95 -9.06
N TRP A 53 -18.49 -1.11 -7.75
CA TRP A 53 -19.83 -1.09 -7.18
C TRP A 53 -20.51 0.29 -7.32
N LEU A 54 -19.80 1.39 -7.06
CA LEU A 54 -20.35 2.75 -7.23
C LEU A 54 -20.74 3.03 -8.69
N LEU A 55 -19.90 2.61 -9.65
CA LEU A 55 -20.19 2.74 -11.08
C LEU A 55 -21.43 1.90 -11.48
N ASP A 56 -21.55 0.69 -10.96
CA ASP A 56 -22.75 -0.14 -11.15
C ASP A 56 -24.01 0.56 -10.58
N GLN A 57 -23.91 1.13 -9.37
CA GLN A 57 -25.03 1.89 -8.81
C GLN A 57 -25.40 3.07 -9.71
N LYS A 58 -24.41 3.83 -10.20
CA LYS A 58 -24.61 4.99 -11.07
C LYS A 58 -25.28 4.65 -12.40
N HIS A 59 -24.81 3.61 -13.08
CA HIS A 59 -25.21 3.32 -14.45
C HIS A 59 -26.44 2.40 -14.54
N ASN A 60 -26.55 1.43 -13.63
CA ASN A 60 -27.57 0.38 -13.69
C ASN A 60 -28.70 0.57 -12.67
N VAL A 61 -28.43 1.04 -11.45
CA VAL A 61 -29.46 1.19 -10.38
C VAL A 61 -30.13 2.56 -10.43
N ARG A 62 -29.34 3.64 -10.56
CA ARG A 62 -29.76 5.06 -10.69
C ARG A 62 -30.46 5.68 -9.48
N SER A 63 -31.43 5.00 -8.87
CA SER A 63 -32.13 5.47 -7.67
C SER A 63 -32.52 4.36 -6.69
N TYR A 64 -32.67 4.73 -5.43
CA TYR A 64 -33.22 3.91 -4.36
C TYR A 64 -34.65 4.39 -4.03
N ARG A 65 -35.57 3.44 -3.87
CA ARG A 65 -36.93 3.72 -3.39
C ARG A 65 -36.92 3.81 -1.85
N ILE A 66 -37.32 4.98 -1.34
CA ILE A 66 -37.42 5.28 0.09
C ILE A 66 -38.89 5.37 0.48
N GLU A 67 -39.29 4.68 1.54
CA GLU A 67 -40.67 4.61 2.05
C GLU A 67 -40.79 5.33 3.39
N TRP A 68 -40.81 6.66 3.35
CA TRP A 68 -41.09 7.45 4.54
C TRP A 68 -42.55 7.29 5.00
N PRO A 69 -42.87 7.57 6.27
CA PRO A 69 -44.24 7.49 6.76
C PRO A 69 -45.19 8.38 5.94
N GLY A 70 -46.05 7.76 5.13
CA GLY A 70 -47.04 8.46 4.31
C GLY A 70 -46.50 9.05 2.99
N ASN A 71 -45.24 8.82 2.64
CA ASN A 71 -44.63 9.36 1.41
C ASN A 71 -43.57 8.40 0.84
N THR A 72 -43.61 8.17 -0.46
CA THR A 72 -42.58 7.37 -1.16
C THR A 72 -41.84 8.27 -2.14
N ALA A 73 -40.51 8.26 -2.11
CA ALA A 73 -39.71 8.95 -3.12
C ALA A 73 -38.55 8.12 -3.63
N GLN A 74 -38.00 8.62 -4.74
CA GLN A 74 -36.80 8.10 -5.37
C GLN A 74 -35.61 8.98 -5.00
N LEU A 75 -34.61 8.39 -4.35
CA LEU A 75 -33.34 9.03 -4.03
C LEU A 75 -32.28 8.59 -5.06
N ASN A 76 -31.67 9.52 -5.79
CA ASN A 76 -30.57 9.18 -6.69
C ASN A 76 -29.42 8.50 -5.92
N VAL A 77 -28.76 7.52 -6.54
CA VAL A 77 -27.71 6.72 -5.89
C VAL A 77 -26.47 7.54 -5.50
N GLU A 78 -26.25 8.68 -6.15
CA GLU A 78 -25.12 9.58 -5.92
C GLU A 78 -25.62 10.96 -5.42
N PRO A 79 -24.95 11.56 -4.42
CA PRO A 79 -25.22 12.93 -4.02
C PRO A 79 -24.58 13.91 -5.01
N ARG A 80 -24.99 15.17 -4.96
CA ARG A 80 -24.45 16.22 -5.84
C ARG A 80 -22.97 16.48 -5.56
N ASN A 81 -22.58 16.48 -4.28
CA ASN A 81 -21.22 16.79 -3.86
C ASN A 81 -20.55 15.54 -3.26
N LEU A 82 -20.26 14.56 -4.11
CA LEU A 82 -19.49 13.36 -3.72
C LEU A 82 -17.99 13.64 -3.82
N TRP A 83 -17.28 13.48 -2.71
CA TRP A 83 -15.83 13.69 -2.63
C TRP A 83 -15.10 12.37 -2.82
N VAL A 84 -14.58 12.17 -4.04
CA VAL A 84 -13.92 10.92 -4.46
C VAL A 84 -12.38 10.99 -4.42
N ASP A 85 -11.81 12.19 -4.29
CA ASP A 85 -10.35 12.42 -4.30
C ASP A 85 -9.61 11.59 -3.25
N GLN A 86 -10.20 11.38 -2.07
CA GLN A 86 -9.60 10.53 -1.04
C GLN A 86 -9.42 9.07 -1.50
N GLY A 87 -10.33 8.60 -2.37
CA GLY A 87 -10.22 7.30 -3.01
C GLY A 87 -9.09 7.28 -4.04
N HIS A 88 -8.94 8.34 -4.82
CA HIS A 88 -7.85 8.46 -5.80
C HIS A 88 -6.47 8.54 -5.13
N GLU A 89 -6.31 9.31 -4.05
CA GLU A 89 -5.04 9.46 -3.34
C GLU A 89 -4.60 8.12 -2.71
N SER A 90 -5.50 7.47 -1.97
CA SER A 90 -5.22 6.17 -1.36
C SER A 90 -5.02 5.05 -2.37
N ASN A 91 -5.66 5.11 -3.55
CA ASN A 91 -5.40 4.21 -4.66
C ASN A 91 -3.98 4.39 -5.20
N GLY A 92 -3.56 5.65 -5.39
CA GLY A 92 -2.19 5.97 -5.78
C GLY A 92 -1.18 5.41 -4.79
N ALA A 93 -1.39 5.59 -3.49
CA ALA A 93 -0.54 5.05 -2.44
C ALA A 93 -0.49 3.51 -2.48
N ALA A 94 -1.63 2.84 -2.69
CA ALA A 94 -1.70 1.39 -2.81
C ALA A 94 -0.91 0.87 -4.02
N VAL A 95 -1.10 1.45 -5.21
CA VAL A 95 -0.36 1.06 -6.42
C VAL A 95 1.14 1.31 -6.24
N TYR A 96 1.52 2.43 -5.64
CA TYR A 96 2.91 2.77 -5.35
C TYR A 96 3.56 1.73 -4.44
N GLY A 97 2.93 1.41 -3.30
CA GLY A 97 3.42 0.40 -2.35
C GLY A 97 3.52 -1.00 -2.97
N PHE A 98 2.58 -1.39 -3.82
CA PHE A 98 2.61 -2.68 -4.53
C PHE A 98 3.85 -2.80 -5.43
N LEU A 99 4.08 -1.82 -6.30
CA LEU A 99 5.23 -1.81 -7.20
C LEU A 99 6.55 -1.72 -6.42
N LEU A 100 6.57 -0.92 -5.37
CA LEU A 100 7.74 -0.74 -4.54
C LEU A 100 8.10 -1.99 -3.74
N GLY A 101 7.10 -2.71 -3.23
CA GLY A 101 7.30 -4.01 -2.59
C GLY A 101 7.92 -5.04 -3.55
N ILE A 102 7.45 -5.10 -4.79
CA ILE A 102 8.08 -5.94 -5.84
C ILE A 102 9.54 -5.52 -6.08
N PHE A 103 9.78 -4.22 -6.25
CA PHE A 103 11.13 -3.70 -6.45
C PHE A 103 12.06 -4.00 -5.26
N GLY A 104 11.53 -3.93 -4.03
CA GLY A 104 12.24 -4.27 -2.80
C GLY A 104 12.60 -5.75 -2.71
N MET A 105 11.68 -6.65 -3.06
CA MET A 105 11.95 -8.09 -3.15
C MET A 105 13.03 -8.41 -4.18
N ILE A 106 12.97 -7.81 -5.37
CA ILE A 106 14.01 -7.96 -6.41
C ILE A 106 15.36 -7.44 -5.91
N THR A 107 15.37 -6.31 -5.21
CA THR A 107 16.58 -5.72 -4.63
C THR A 107 17.18 -6.62 -3.55
N ALA A 108 16.36 -7.18 -2.65
CA ALA A 108 16.80 -8.14 -1.64
C ALA A 108 17.40 -9.39 -2.27
N TRP A 109 16.75 -9.94 -3.30
CA TRP A 109 17.25 -11.10 -4.03
C TRP A 109 18.61 -10.83 -4.69
N ARG A 110 18.77 -9.67 -5.33
CA ARG A 110 20.06 -9.24 -5.91
C ARG A 110 21.13 -9.06 -4.84
N LEU A 111 20.78 -8.48 -3.70
CA LEU A 111 21.69 -8.28 -2.58
C LEU A 111 22.28 -9.60 -2.07
N ARG A 112 21.50 -10.68 -2.10
CA ARG A 112 21.98 -12.04 -1.74
C ARG A 112 23.18 -12.49 -2.55
N ARG A 113 23.25 -12.12 -3.82
CA ARG A 113 24.27 -12.57 -4.78
C ARG A 113 25.37 -11.53 -5.01
N SER A 114 25.28 -10.37 -4.36
CA SER A 114 26.17 -9.25 -4.66
C SER A 114 27.37 -9.22 -3.73
N GLU A 115 28.56 -9.21 -4.31
CA GLU A 115 29.82 -8.92 -3.59
C GLU A 115 30.15 -7.42 -3.57
N ARG A 116 29.38 -6.63 -4.33
CA ARG A 116 29.56 -5.19 -4.50
C ARG A 116 28.37 -4.40 -3.93
N PRO A 117 28.58 -3.14 -3.54
CA PRO A 117 27.50 -2.25 -3.13
C PRO A 117 26.45 -2.08 -4.24
N LEU A 118 25.17 -2.31 -3.93
CA LEU A 118 24.06 -2.09 -4.86
C LEU A 118 23.53 -0.66 -4.76
N LYS A 119 23.48 0.05 -5.89
CA LYS A 119 22.81 1.37 -6.02
C LYS A 119 21.29 1.27 -5.84
N SER A 120 20.70 0.12 -6.21
CA SER A 120 19.26 -0.12 -6.05
C SER A 120 18.81 -0.10 -4.60
N LEU A 121 19.69 -0.40 -3.64
CA LEU A 121 19.37 -0.31 -2.22
C LEU A 121 19.21 1.14 -1.75
N THR A 122 20.01 2.07 -2.28
CA THR A 122 19.85 3.51 -2.04
C THR A 122 18.59 4.05 -2.71
N ALA A 123 18.32 3.65 -3.95
CA ALA A 123 17.07 4.00 -4.62
C ALA A 123 15.84 3.49 -3.86
N LEU A 124 15.87 2.23 -3.40
CA LEU A 124 14.81 1.64 -2.59
C LEU A 124 14.57 2.44 -1.29
N ALA A 125 15.63 2.85 -0.59
CA ALA A 125 15.49 3.65 0.62
C ALA A 125 14.79 4.99 0.35
N ILE A 126 15.19 5.70 -0.71
CA ILE A 126 14.58 6.98 -1.10
C ILE A 126 13.11 6.79 -1.47
N LEU A 127 12.81 5.79 -2.31
CA LEU A 127 11.44 5.51 -2.75
C LEU A 127 10.54 5.07 -1.60
N GLN A 128 11.05 4.30 -0.64
CA GLN A 128 10.29 3.91 0.55
C GLN A 128 10.05 5.09 1.51
N LEU A 129 10.99 6.04 1.60
CA LEU A 129 10.73 7.29 2.32
C LEU A 129 9.58 8.07 1.67
N LEU A 130 9.58 8.18 0.34
CA LEU A 130 8.48 8.80 -0.40
C LEU A 130 7.16 8.03 -0.23
N ALA A 131 7.20 6.68 -0.18
CA ALA A 131 6.04 5.85 0.11
C ALA A 131 5.43 6.20 1.47
N ILE A 132 6.25 6.29 2.52
CA ILE A 132 5.79 6.65 3.87
C ILE A 132 5.08 8.00 3.86
N LEU A 133 5.68 9.01 3.22
CA LEU A 133 5.08 10.36 3.13
C LEU A 133 3.76 10.33 2.36
N PHE A 134 3.69 9.57 1.27
CA PHE A 134 2.48 9.47 0.45
C PHE A 134 1.36 8.70 1.18
N THR A 135 1.66 7.54 1.76
CA THR A 135 0.71 6.77 2.57
C THR A 135 0.23 7.57 3.79
N LEU A 136 1.11 8.34 4.43
CA LEU A 136 0.73 9.22 5.54
C LEU A 136 -0.21 10.33 5.08
N SER A 137 0.07 10.98 3.93
CA SER A 137 -0.82 11.97 3.33
C SER A 137 -2.21 11.38 3.06
N ALA A 138 -2.25 10.22 2.38
CA ALA A 138 -3.50 9.53 2.07
C ALA A 138 -4.28 9.13 3.34
N LEU A 139 -3.58 8.64 4.37
CA LEU A 139 -4.17 8.30 5.67
C LEU A 139 -4.82 9.53 6.31
N ILE A 140 -4.09 10.64 6.41
CA ILE A 140 -4.62 11.87 7.00
C ILE A 140 -5.81 12.36 6.19
N PHE A 141 -5.69 12.43 4.86
CA PHE A 141 -6.76 12.94 4.00
C PHE A 141 -8.04 12.11 4.10
N VAL A 142 -7.94 10.78 3.99
CA VAL A 142 -9.09 9.87 4.09
C VAL A 142 -9.78 9.99 5.45
N PHE A 143 -9.02 10.04 6.55
CA PHE A 143 -9.61 10.15 7.89
C PHE A 143 -10.22 11.53 8.13
N VAL A 144 -9.56 12.62 7.72
CA VAL A 144 -10.06 13.98 7.90
C VAL A 144 -11.36 14.19 7.13
N VAL A 145 -11.41 13.85 5.85
CA VAL A 145 -12.61 14.06 5.03
C VAL A 145 -13.75 13.15 5.48
N THR A 146 -13.45 11.90 5.85
CA THR A 146 -14.47 11.01 6.40
C THR A 146 -15.01 11.53 7.74
N TYR A 147 -14.16 12.07 8.61
CA TYR A 147 -14.57 12.66 9.87
C TYR A 147 -15.43 13.93 9.66
N GLN A 148 -15.01 14.84 8.78
CA GLN A 148 -15.74 16.08 8.45
C GLN A 148 -17.15 15.83 7.90
N THR A 149 -17.41 14.65 7.34
CA THR A 149 -18.70 14.27 6.75
C THR A 149 -19.48 13.28 7.63
N THR A 150 -18.97 12.92 8.80
CA THR A 150 -19.64 12.01 9.73
C THR A 150 -20.82 12.68 10.43
N GLY A 151 -21.91 11.94 10.65
CA GLY A 151 -23.10 12.43 11.35
C GLY A 151 -24.08 13.23 10.48
N GLN A 152 -23.71 13.54 9.24
CA GLN A 152 -24.64 14.09 8.25
C GLN A 152 -25.75 13.06 7.95
N HIS A 153 -26.97 13.54 7.74
CA HIS A 153 -28.15 12.71 7.47
C HIS A 153 -28.95 13.29 6.30
N ILE A 154 -29.63 12.41 5.56
CA ILE A 154 -30.49 12.79 4.45
C ILE A 154 -31.84 13.23 5.02
N ARG A 155 -32.28 14.43 4.63
CA ARG A 155 -33.55 15.02 5.11
C ARG A 155 -34.66 14.71 4.12
N GLU A 156 -35.75 14.14 4.61
CA GLU A 156 -36.92 13.77 3.80
C GLU A 156 -37.47 14.91 2.94
N PRO A 157 -37.70 16.14 3.46
CA PRO A 157 -38.27 17.21 2.64
C PRO A 157 -37.38 17.57 1.46
N ILE A 158 -36.06 17.50 1.65
CA ILE A 158 -35.08 17.84 0.62
C ILE A 158 -35.01 16.73 -0.42
N ALA A 159 -34.93 15.47 0.03
CA ALA A 159 -34.91 14.33 -0.88
C ALA A 159 -36.20 14.22 -1.71
N SER A 160 -37.36 14.43 -1.08
CA SER A 160 -38.67 14.39 -1.76
C SER A 160 -38.86 15.53 -2.76
N ASN A 161 -38.38 16.73 -2.43
CA ASN A 161 -38.50 17.89 -3.32
C ASN A 161 -37.49 17.89 -4.48
N ASN A 162 -36.48 17.02 -4.45
CA ASN A 162 -35.42 16.96 -5.45
C ASN A 162 -35.37 15.60 -6.18
N MET A 163 -36.51 14.91 -6.28
CA MET A 163 -36.62 13.63 -7.00
C MET A 163 -36.08 13.74 -8.44
N GLY A 164 -35.36 12.71 -8.87
CA GLY A 164 -34.74 12.66 -10.20
C GLY A 164 -33.44 13.47 -10.33
N THR A 165 -33.03 14.18 -9.27
CA THR A 165 -31.76 14.92 -9.24
C THR A 165 -30.87 14.45 -8.09
N ASN A 166 -29.57 14.72 -8.19
CA ASN A 166 -28.63 14.32 -7.15
C ASN A 166 -28.86 15.15 -5.88
N TYR A 167 -28.86 14.48 -4.72
CA TYR A 167 -29.15 15.12 -3.43
C TYR A 167 -28.21 16.32 -3.18
N PRO A 168 -28.74 17.55 -3.00
CA PRO A 168 -27.93 18.76 -3.11
C PRO A 168 -27.17 19.13 -1.83
N GLU A 169 -27.57 18.61 -0.67
CA GLU A 169 -27.02 19.06 0.61
C GLU A 169 -25.76 18.31 1.01
N PHE A 170 -24.91 19.06 1.72
CA PHE A 170 -23.65 18.63 2.29
C PHE A 170 -22.64 18.12 1.24
N LYS A 171 -21.46 17.78 1.74
CA LYS A 171 -20.42 17.06 1.01
C LYS A 171 -20.28 15.70 1.63
N TRP A 172 -20.09 14.68 0.81
CA TRP A 172 -20.09 13.30 1.28
C TRP A 172 -18.87 12.54 0.81
N THR A 173 -18.35 11.64 1.62
CA THR A 173 -17.52 10.55 1.10
C THR A 173 -18.44 9.40 0.67
N PRO A 174 -17.97 8.46 -0.17
CA PRO A 174 -18.72 7.25 -0.44
C PRO A 174 -19.17 6.52 0.84
N GLU A 175 -18.31 6.46 1.86
CA GLU A 175 -18.61 5.82 3.15
C GLU A 175 -19.76 6.52 3.88
N THR A 176 -19.68 7.86 4.05
CA THR A 176 -20.67 8.60 4.84
C THR A 176 -21.99 8.75 4.11
N TRP A 177 -21.96 8.88 2.78
CA TRP A 177 -23.16 8.86 1.95
C TRP A 177 -23.95 7.55 2.12
N MET A 178 -23.28 6.41 1.97
CA MET A 178 -23.97 5.11 2.04
C MET A 178 -24.42 4.77 3.46
N LYS A 179 -23.72 5.24 4.49
CA LYS A 179 -24.22 5.18 5.88
C LYS A 179 -25.51 6.00 6.06
N ALA A 180 -25.58 7.19 5.48
CA ALA A 180 -26.80 8.00 5.53
C ALA A 180 -27.96 7.34 4.77
N VAL A 181 -27.69 6.73 3.60
CA VAL A 181 -28.69 5.95 2.84
C VAL A 181 -29.21 4.77 3.66
N LEU A 182 -28.35 4.05 4.39
CA LEU A 182 -28.77 2.94 5.25
C LEU A 182 -29.68 3.36 6.40
N ASN A 183 -29.62 4.61 6.84
CA ASN A 183 -30.50 5.15 7.89
C ASN A 183 -31.91 5.46 7.38
N LEU A 184 -32.13 5.44 6.06
CA LEU A 184 -33.45 5.65 5.46
C LEU A 184 -34.29 4.35 5.45
N PRO A 185 -35.62 4.47 5.41
CA PRO A 185 -36.51 3.33 5.22
C PRO A 185 -36.47 2.84 3.76
N LEU A 186 -35.41 2.11 3.40
CA LEU A 186 -35.25 1.51 2.08
C LEU A 186 -36.32 0.43 1.84
N ALA A 187 -37.04 0.50 0.71
CA ALA A 187 -38.08 -0.47 0.36
C ALA A 187 -37.53 -1.90 0.15
N ASP A 188 -36.31 -2.00 -0.40
CA ASP A 188 -35.67 -3.28 -0.72
C ASP A 188 -34.66 -3.69 0.37
N GLY A 189 -35.04 -4.69 1.16
CA GLY A 189 -34.18 -5.27 2.21
C GLY A 189 -32.92 -5.95 1.69
N ALA A 190 -32.96 -6.55 0.49
CA ALA A 190 -31.77 -7.14 -0.14
C ALA A 190 -30.79 -6.05 -0.58
N LYS A 191 -31.30 -4.93 -1.12
CA LYS A 191 -30.49 -3.75 -1.43
C LYS A 191 -29.84 -3.16 -0.19
N ARG A 192 -30.59 -3.06 0.91
CA ARG A 192 -30.06 -2.60 2.21
C ARG A 192 -28.90 -3.47 2.68
N LYS A 193 -29.02 -4.80 2.58
CA LYS A 193 -27.94 -5.74 2.92
C LYS A 193 -26.70 -5.52 2.02
N GLN A 194 -26.90 -5.39 0.71
CA GLN A 194 -25.83 -5.12 -0.25
C GLN A 194 -25.08 -3.82 0.08
N ILE A 195 -25.80 -2.72 0.34
CA ILE A 195 -25.18 -1.44 0.72
C ILE A 195 -24.40 -1.58 2.03
N ASN A 196 -24.95 -2.28 3.02
CA ASN A 196 -24.27 -2.51 4.30
C ASN A 196 -22.96 -3.30 4.13
N ASP A 197 -22.95 -4.33 3.29
CA ASP A 197 -21.73 -5.11 3.00
C ASP A 197 -20.67 -4.22 2.31
N GLN A 198 -21.08 -3.32 1.41
CA GLN A 198 -20.15 -2.39 0.75
C GLN A 198 -19.65 -1.28 1.68
N VAL A 199 -20.48 -0.78 2.60
CA VAL A 199 -20.04 0.14 3.66
C VAL A 199 -18.97 -0.52 4.54
N ARG A 200 -19.11 -1.81 4.85
CA ARG A 200 -18.06 -2.55 5.58
C ARG A 200 -16.75 -2.58 4.80
N ASN A 201 -16.80 -2.79 3.47
CA ASN A 201 -15.61 -2.73 2.62
C ASN A 201 -14.97 -1.34 2.62
N MET A 202 -15.77 -0.27 2.56
CA MET A 202 -15.26 1.12 2.62
C MET A 202 -14.59 1.44 3.95
N VAL A 203 -15.20 1.01 5.06
CA VAL A 203 -14.61 1.13 6.40
C VAL A 203 -13.30 0.33 6.47
N ALA A 204 -13.30 -0.91 5.98
CA ALA A 204 -12.09 -1.74 5.95
C ALA A 204 -10.97 -1.08 5.15
N TRP A 205 -11.26 -0.56 3.95
CA TRP A 205 -10.31 0.21 3.13
C TRP A 205 -9.69 1.38 3.92
N ARG A 206 -10.51 2.21 4.57
CA ARG A 206 -10.01 3.33 5.39
C ARG A 206 -9.05 2.86 6.47
N TRP A 207 -9.41 1.80 7.20
CA TRP A 207 -8.56 1.27 8.27
C TRP A 207 -7.32 0.51 7.77
N MET A 208 -7.34 -0.04 6.56
CA MET A 208 -6.19 -0.71 5.93
C MET A 208 -5.01 0.22 5.64
N LEU A 209 -5.21 1.54 5.61
CA LEU A 209 -4.12 2.51 5.48
C LEU A 209 -3.16 2.51 6.68
N ILE A 210 -3.63 2.14 7.88
CA ILE A 210 -2.79 2.04 9.08
C ILE A 210 -1.79 0.87 8.97
N PRO A 211 -2.21 -0.40 8.76
CA PRO A 211 -1.25 -1.49 8.59
C PRO A 211 -0.36 -1.28 7.35
N LEU A 212 -0.85 -0.62 6.30
CA LEU A 212 -0.02 -0.25 5.15
C LEU A 212 1.11 0.71 5.55
N LEU A 213 0.80 1.78 6.30
CA LEU A 213 1.81 2.71 6.80
C LEU A 213 2.84 2.02 7.72
N ILE A 214 2.40 1.10 8.57
CA ILE A 214 3.30 0.31 9.43
C ILE A 214 4.22 -0.57 8.58
N ALA A 215 3.71 -1.18 7.51
CA ALA A 215 4.51 -1.97 6.60
C ALA A 215 5.53 -1.12 5.83
N ASP A 216 5.15 0.08 5.38
CA ASP A 216 6.07 1.06 4.77
C ASP A 216 7.23 1.41 5.72
N LEU A 217 6.91 1.74 6.98
CA LEU A 217 7.90 2.04 8.03
C LEU A 217 8.83 0.86 8.30
N GLY A 218 8.27 -0.36 8.41
CA GLY A 218 9.05 -1.57 8.63
C GLY A 218 9.97 -1.91 7.46
N ALA A 219 9.46 -1.80 6.22
CA ALA A 219 10.23 -2.02 5.01
C ALA A 219 11.35 -1.00 4.87
N PHE A 220 11.08 0.29 5.11
CA PHE A 220 12.08 1.36 5.13
C PHE A 220 13.16 1.13 6.19
N GLY A 221 12.77 0.82 7.43
CA GLY A 221 13.72 0.56 8.52
C GLY A 221 14.70 -0.56 8.19
N LEU A 222 14.20 -1.68 7.65
CA LEU A 222 15.04 -2.79 7.23
C LEU A 222 15.94 -2.45 6.03
N THR A 223 15.45 -1.65 5.08
CA THR A 223 16.27 -1.15 3.96
C THR A 223 17.40 -0.25 4.46
N VAL A 224 17.12 0.68 5.38
CA VAL A 224 18.13 1.57 5.96
C VAL A 224 19.18 0.76 6.72
N LEU A 225 18.78 -0.23 7.52
CA LEU A 225 19.72 -1.11 8.21
C LEU A 225 20.62 -1.89 7.23
N ALA A 226 20.04 -2.44 6.16
CA ALA A 226 20.80 -3.12 5.11
C ALA A 226 21.78 -2.15 4.41
N TRP A 227 21.33 -0.91 4.14
CA TRP A 227 22.13 0.12 3.50
C TRP A 227 23.30 0.59 4.36
N LEU A 228 23.08 0.82 5.65
CA LEU A 228 24.13 1.17 6.61
C LEU A 228 25.16 0.04 6.74
N LYS A 229 24.72 -1.22 6.80
CA LYS A 229 25.61 -2.39 6.83
C LYS A 229 26.47 -2.48 5.57
N GLN A 230 25.89 -2.24 4.40
CA GLN A 230 26.62 -2.22 3.13
C GLN A 230 27.68 -1.11 3.09
N ARG A 231 27.35 0.09 3.60
CA ARG A 231 28.31 1.21 3.69
C ARG A 231 29.48 0.90 4.63
N ARG A 232 29.21 0.38 5.82
CA ARG A 232 30.26 0.00 6.79
C ARG A 232 31.24 -1.02 6.21
N ASN A 233 30.74 -2.05 5.52
CA ASN A 233 31.58 -3.07 4.90
C ASN A 233 32.45 -2.52 3.76
N SER A 234 31.96 -1.52 3.03
CA SER A 234 32.71 -0.88 1.93
C SER A 234 33.88 -0.07 2.45
N SER A 235 33.69 0.68 3.55
CA SER A 235 34.75 1.46 4.19
C SER A 235 35.87 0.57 4.75
N ILE A 236 35.54 -0.56 5.39
CA ILE A 236 36.55 -1.50 5.91
C ILE A 236 37.41 -2.09 4.79
N ARG A 237 36.79 -2.44 3.64
CA ARG A 237 37.52 -3.01 2.49
C ARG A 237 38.47 -1.98 1.87
N ALA A 238 38.08 -0.70 1.79
CA ALA A 238 38.95 0.36 1.29
C ALA A 238 40.20 0.53 2.17
N ASN A 239 40.01 0.71 3.48
CA ASN A 239 41.12 0.87 4.44
C ASN A 239 42.09 -0.34 4.45
N SER A 240 41.58 -1.54 4.21
CA SER A 240 42.40 -2.77 4.16
C SER A 240 43.23 -2.86 2.88
N ALA A 241 42.72 -2.33 1.76
CA ALA A 241 43.45 -2.29 0.49
C ALA A 241 44.60 -1.28 0.55
N ASP A 242 44.35 -0.11 1.14
CA ASP A 242 45.38 0.93 1.28
C ASP A 242 46.56 0.47 2.15
N ALA A 243 46.28 -0.23 3.25
CA ALA A 243 47.31 -0.79 4.14
C ALA A 243 48.20 -1.88 3.51
N MET A 244 47.79 -2.48 2.39
CA MET A 244 48.60 -3.47 1.66
C MET A 244 49.51 -2.84 0.60
N VAL A 245 49.24 -1.60 0.17
CA VAL A 245 50.04 -0.90 -0.84
C VAL A 245 51.28 -0.22 -0.20
N GLU A 246 51.24 0.05 1.11
CA GLU A 246 52.35 0.69 1.85
C GLU A 246 53.44 -0.28 2.37
N LYS A 247 53.39 -1.56 2.01
CA LYS A 247 54.42 -2.57 2.37
C LYS A 247 55.18 -3.06 1.17
#